data_AF-A0A1H8SFG4-F1
#
_entry.id   AF-A0A1H8SFG4-F1
#
_cell.length_a   1.000
_cell.length_b   1.000
_cell.length_c   1.000
_cell.angle_alpha   90.00
_cell.angle_beta   90.00
_cell.angle_gamma   90.00
#
_symmetry.space_group_name_H-M   'P 1'
#
loop_
_entity.id
_entity.type
_entity.pdbx_description
1 polymer ?
#
loop_
_entity_poly.entity_id
_entity_poly.type
_entity_poly.pdbx_seq_one_letter_code
_entity_poly.pdbx_strand_id
1 'polypeptide(L)'
;MQDNSLGQKIGSVVGYLGYRTNALAGNHVTMLGFPSSFDSGNVLHRVDSQSFKSTTTNTVEFGSDLTQESSGGPYIENFGELSSGQFVSGIVNAIVGVMSYGPTDTSQKIAGSSNLDSQFTNSSKTGILDAACTHKSGNC
;
A
#
# COMPACT_ATOMS: atom_id res chain seq x y z
N MET A 1 8.94 -11.12 -10.52
CA MET A 1 7.99 -12.03 -9.83
C MET A 1 8.18 -13.44 -10.38
N GLN A 2 8.33 -14.42 -9.48
CA GLN A 2 8.51 -15.81 -9.89
C GLN A 2 7.17 -16.37 -10.35
N ASP A 3 7.18 -17.01 -11.51
CA ASP A 3 6.03 -17.71 -12.05
C ASP A 3 5.94 -19.08 -11.36
N ASN A 4 4.74 -19.65 -11.21
CA ASN A 4 4.62 -21.05 -10.76
C ASN A 4 5.15 -22.01 -11.84
N SER A 5 5.11 -23.32 -11.58
CA SER A 5 5.56 -24.34 -12.55
C SER A 5 4.78 -24.35 -13.87
N LEU A 6 3.63 -23.69 -13.94
CA LEU A 6 2.78 -23.53 -15.13
C LEU A 6 2.94 -22.16 -15.82
N GLY A 7 3.85 -21.30 -15.34
CA GLY A 7 4.06 -19.97 -15.91
C GLY A 7 3.05 -18.90 -15.45
N GLN A 8 2.23 -19.19 -14.43
CA GLN A 8 1.21 -18.27 -13.95
C GLN A 8 1.78 -17.32 -12.88
N LYS A 9 1.32 -16.06 -12.92
CA LYS A 9 1.60 -15.05 -11.89
C LYS A 9 0.67 -15.28 -10.70
N ILE A 10 1.12 -14.98 -9.48
CA ILE A 10 0.25 -15.04 -8.30
C ILE A 10 -1.02 -14.20 -8.47
N GLY A 11 -0.91 -13.01 -9.07
CA GLY A 11 -2.04 -12.10 -9.28
C GLY A 11 -3.09 -12.64 -10.26
N SER A 12 -2.75 -13.59 -11.15
CA SER A 12 -3.76 -14.24 -12.00
C SER A 12 -4.65 -15.21 -11.21
N VAL A 13 -4.27 -15.55 -9.97
CA VAL A 13 -5.01 -16.43 -9.07
C VAL A 13 -5.71 -15.61 -7.98
N VAL A 14 -5.01 -14.64 -7.38
CA VAL A 14 -5.51 -13.88 -6.22
C VAL A 14 -6.06 -12.49 -6.58
N GLY A 15 -5.97 -12.09 -7.85
CA GLY A 15 -6.33 -10.77 -8.32
C GLY A 15 -5.19 -9.74 -8.20
N TYR A 16 -5.48 -8.53 -8.66
CA TYR A 16 -4.58 -7.38 -8.62
C TYR A 16 -5.28 -6.21 -7.96
N LEU A 17 -4.55 -5.48 -7.10
CA LEU A 17 -4.96 -4.16 -6.67
C LEU A 17 -4.55 -3.13 -7.74
N GLY A 18 -5.37 -2.09 -7.90
CA GLY A 18 -4.98 -0.91 -8.66
C GLY A 18 -3.98 -0.05 -7.88
N TYR A 19 -3.60 1.09 -8.45
CA TYR A 19 -2.87 2.12 -7.72
C TYR A 19 -3.36 3.51 -8.12
N ARG A 20 -3.12 4.48 -7.26
CA ARG A 20 -3.38 5.89 -7.56
C ARG A 20 -2.28 6.76 -6.98
N THR A 21 -1.69 7.59 -7.82
CA THR A 21 -0.64 8.53 -7.41
C THR A 21 -1.22 9.78 -6.79
N ASN A 22 -0.45 10.42 -5.90
CA ASN A 22 -0.78 11.68 -5.23
C ASN A 22 -2.14 11.66 -4.51
N ALA A 23 -2.51 10.50 -3.96
CA ALA A 23 -3.81 10.26 -3.34
C ALA A 23 -3.69 9.80 -1.87
N LEU A 24 -2.51 9.89 -1.27
CA LEU A 24 -2.31 9.44 0.11
C LEU A 24 -2.83 10.44 1.16
N ALA A 25 -2.51 11.73 1.00
CA ALA A 25 -2.91 12.76 1.95
C ALA A 25 -4.40 13.08 1.82
N GLY A 26 -5.10 13.18 2.96
CA GLY A 26 -6.55 13.42 2.99
C GLY A 26 -7.39 12.16 2.73
N ASN A 27 -6.77 10.98 2.63
CA ASN A 27 -7.46 9.73 2.35
C ASN A 27 -7.73 8.90 3.61
N HIS A 28 -8.83 8.15 3.59
CA HIS A 28 -9.11 7.08 4.53
C HIS A 28 -8.70 5.76 3.91
N VAL A 29 -7.78 5.04 4.55
CA VAL A 29 -7.15 3.86 3.98
C VAL A 29 -7.34 2.63 4.86
N THR A 30 -7.37 1.48 4.23
CA THR A 30 -7.12 0.19 4.86
C THR A 30 -5.63 -0.15 4.73
N MET A 31 -4.96 -0.35 5.86
CA MET A 31 -3.59 -0.81 5.95
C MET A 31 -3.58 -2.30 6.22
N LEU A 32 -2.79 -3.05 5.46
CA LEU A 32 -2.58 -4.49 5.63
C LEU A 32 -1.11 -4.78 5.91
N GLY A 33 -0.82 -5.61 6.91
CA GLY A 33 0.56 -5.94 7.28
C GLY A 33 0.68 -7.18 8.15
N PHE A 34 1.92 -7.68 8.31
CA PHE A 34 2.27 -8.82 9.16
C PHE A 34 3.17 -8.33 10.32
N PRO A 35 2.60 -7.65 11.33
CA PRO A 35 3.39 -7.05 12.39
C PRO A 35 4.01 -8.10 13.31
N SER A 36 5.31 -8.00 13.58
CA SER A 36 6.01 -8.88 14.53
C SER A 36 5.47 -8.78 15.97
N SER A 37 4.92 -7.62 16.35
CA SER A 37 4.38 -7.39 17.70
C SER A 37 3.13 -8.22 18.01
N PHE A 38 2.45 -8.74 16.98
CA PHE A 38 1.25 -9.55 17.13
C PHE A 38 1.42 -10.85 16.32
N ASP A 39 1.07 -11.98 16.92
CA ASP A 39 1.13 -13.29 16.25
C ASP A 39 2.50 -13.64 15.62
N SER A 40 3.56 -12.99 16.09
CA SER A 40 4.93 -13.11 15.57
C SER A 40 5.03 -12.93 14.05
N GLY A 41 4.25 -12.01 13.47
CA GLY A 41 4.25 -11.74 12.03
C GLY A 41 3.63 -12.85 11.17
N ASN A 42 2.99 -13.86 11.77
CA ASN A 42 2.41 -14.98 11.01
C ASN A 42 0.97 -14.75 10.56
N VAL A 43 0.31 -13.72 11.09
CA VAL A 43 -1.09 -13.40 10.80
C VAL A 43 -1.16 -12.03 10.14
N LEU A 44 -2.05 -11.91 9.16
CA LEU A 44 -2.35 -10.64 8.51
C LEU A 44 -3.23 -9.78 9.43
N HIS A 45 -2.76 -8.58 9.72
CA HIS A 45 -3.51 -7.58 10.47
C HIS A 45 -4.05 -6.51 9.53
N ARG A 46 -5.21 -5.97 9.90
CA ARG A 46 -5.90 -4.89 9.18
C ARG A 46 -6.12 -3.72 10.12
N VAL A 47 -5.72 -2.54 9.69
CA VAL A 47 -6.02 -1.27 10.39
C VAL A 47 -6.65 -0.30 9.40
N ASP A 48 -7.78 0.29 9.77
CA ASP A 48 -8.44 1.33 8.99
C ASP A 48 -8.20 2.69 9.66
N SER A 49 -7.67 3.68 8.92
CA SER A 49 -7.39 5.01 9.47
C SER A 49 -7.48 6.10 8.40
N GLN A 50 -7.86 7.31 8.83
CA GLN A 50 -7.66 8.55 8.09
C GLN A 50 -6.22 9.04 8.22
N SER A 51 -5.73 9.78 7.22
CA SER A 51 -4.45 10.49 7.29
C SER A 51 -4.42 11.50 8.45
N PHE A 52 -3.37 11.50 9.26
CA PHE A 52 -3.16 12.45 10.35
C PHE A 52 -2.44 13.71 9.89
N LYS A 53 -1.22 13.58 9.34
CA LYS A 53 -0.45 14.72 8.81
C LYS A 53 0.48 14.31 7.68
N SER A 54 0.70 15.23 6.76
CA SER A 54 1.83 15.15 5.82
C SER A 54 3.11 15.63 6.50
N THR A 55 4.23 15.00 6.18
CA THR A 55 5.55 15.43 6.64
C THR A 55 6.34 16.10 5.50
N THR A 56 7.54 16.60 5.79
CA THR A 56 8.38 17.30 4.82
C THR A 56 8.99 16.40 3.74
N THR A 57 8.91 15.08 3.86
CA THR A 57 9.63 14.12 3.00
C THR A 57 8.72 13.33 2.05
N ASN A 58 7.61 13.92 1.58
CA ASN A 58 6.61 13.24 0.75
C ASN A 58 6.04 11.97 1.43
N THR A 59 5.88 12.04 2.75
CA THR A 59 5.29 10.98 3.55
C THR A 59 4.07 11.50 4.30
N VAL A 60 3.17 10.59 4.64
CA VAL A 60 1.95 10.87 5.39
C VAL A 60 1.85 9.86 6.53
N GLU A 61 1.52 10.35 7.72
CA GLU A 61 1.36 9.54 8.92
C GLU A 61 -0.12 9.23 9.17
N PHE A 62 -0.38 8.02 9.65
CA PHE A 62 -1.71 7.50 9.96
C PHE A 62 -1.68 6.88 11.36
N GLY A 63 -2.84 6.85 12.03
CA GLY A 63 -2.97 6.10 13.28
C GLY A 63 -2.87 4.61 13.01
N SER A 64 -1.95 3.91 13.66
CA SER A 64 -1.76 2.47 13.48
C SER A 64 -0.93 1.86 14.60
N ASP A 65 -1.27 0.63 14.97
CA ASP A 65 -0.47 -0.22 15.85
C ASP A 65 0.33 -1.28 15.10
N LEU A 66 0.31 -1.26 13.75
CA LEU A 66 1.19 -2.07 12.92
C LEU A 66 2.65 -1.66 13.19
N THR A 67 3.47 -2.62 13.61
CA THR A 67 4.88 -2.42 14.00
C THR A 67 5.85 -3.00 12.97
N GLN A 68 7.10 -3.24 13.40
CA GLN A 68 8.15 -3.89 12.60
C GLN A 68 7.62 -5.15 11.89
N GLU A 69 8.20 -5.42 10.73
CA GLU A 69 7.78 -6.48 9.78
C GLU A 69 6.49 -6.18 9.01
N SER A 70 5.76 -5.10 9.33
CA SER A 70 4.69 -4.58 8.46
C SER A 70 5.19 -3.71 7.30
N SER A 71 6.48 -3.37 7.28
CA SER A 71 7.10 -2.57 6.20
C SER A 71 6.86 -3.20 4.82
N GLY A 72 6.44 -2.38 3.86
CA GLY A 72 6.01 -2.87 2.53
C GLY A 72 4.52 -3.19 2.44
N GLY A 73 3.79 -3.21 3.55
CA GLY A 73 2.33 -3.39 3.57
C GLY A 73 1.59 -2.26 2.83
N PRO A 74 0.53 -2.56 2.05
CA PRO A 74 -0.17 -1.57 1.25
C PRO A 74 -1.11 -0.69 2.08
N TYR A 75 -1.24 0.57 1.68
CA TYR A 75 -2.29 1.50 2.12
C TYR A 75 -3.29 1.59 0.98
N ILE A 76 -4.50 1.10 1.20
CA ILE A 76 -5.50 0.86 0.16
C ILE A 76 -6.68 1.82 0.35
N GLU A 77 -6.96 2.64 -0.66
CA GLU A 77 -8.19 3.44 -0.70
C GLU A 77 -9.37 2.58 -1.16
N ASN A 78 -10.56 2.84 -0.60
CA ASN A 78 -11.82 2.19 -0.98
C ASN A 78 -11.70 0.65 -1.03
N PHE A 79 -11.13 0.04 0.01
CA PHE A 79 -10.91 -1.40 0.06
C PHE A 79 -12.22 -2.18 0.22
N GLY A 80 -12.41 -3.19 -0.62
CA GLY A 80 -13.60 -4.06 -0.67
C GLY A 80 -14.42 -3.86 -1.94
N GLU A 81 -15.67 -4.33 -1.88
CA GLU A 81 -16.64 -4.18 -2.96
C GLU A 81 -17.60 -3.03 -2.65
N LEU A 82 -18.03 -2.30 -3.69
CA LEU A 82 -19.04 -1.26 -3.53
C LEU A 82 -20.43 -1.89 -3.36
N SER A 83 -21.14 -1.44 -2.33
CA SER A 83 -22.54 -1.78 -2.15
C SER A 83 -23.45 -0.99 -3.12
N SER A 84 -24.65 -1.51 -3.40
CA SER A 84 -25.61 -0.85 -4.27
C SER A 84 -25.97 0.55 -3.75
N GLY A 85 -25.77 1.57 -4.57
CA GLY A 85 -26.04 2.97 -4.20
C GLY A 85 -24.91 3.67 -3.43
N GLN A 86 -23.80 2.97 -3.15
CA GLN A 86 -22.62 3.58 -2.56
C GLN A 86 -21.86 4.41 -3.59
N PHE A 87 -21.54 5.65 -3.22
CA PHE A 87 -20.65 6.51 -3.98
C PHE A 87 -19.33 6.66 -3.22
N VAL A 88 -18.22 6.47 -3.93
CA VAL A 88 -16.87 6.72 -3.42
C VAL A 88 -16.16 7.71 -4.32
N SER A 89 -15.33 8.56 -3.74
CA SER A 89 -14.33 9.31 -4.49
C SER A 89 -13.07 8.47 -4.64
N GLY A 90 -12.46 8.47 -5.82
CA GLY A 90 -11.21 7.73 -6.08
C GLY A 90 -11.42 6.39 -6.76
N ILE A 91 -10.47 5.47 -6.58
CA ILE A 91 -10.46 4.16 -7.24
C ILE A 91 -10.74 3.09 -6.18
N VAL A 92 -11.56 2.09 -6.51
CA VAL A 92 -11.83 0.94 -5.61
C VAL A 92 -10.61 0.03 -5.59
N ASN A 93 -10.24 -0.46 -4.39
CA ASN A 93 -9.10 -1.38 -4.24
C ASN A 93 -7.79 -0.84 -4.83
N ALA A 94 -7.47 0.43 -4.59
CA ALA A 94 -6.25 1.07 -5.10
C ALA A 94 -5.21 1.34 -4.02
N ILE A 95 -3.97 0.94 -4.27
CA ILE A 95 -2.82 1.29 -3.44
C ILE A 95 -2.52 2.77 -3.64
N VAL A 96 -2.53 3.53 -2.54
CA VAL A 96 -2.19 4.96 -2.51
C VAL A 96 -0.91 5.25 -1.76
N GLY A 97 -0.36 4.24 -1.09
CA GLY A 97 0.88 4.32 -0.33
C GLY A 97 1.37 2.95 0.13
N VAL A 98 2.56 2.93 0.70
CA VAL A 98 3.21 1.73 1.22
C VAL A 98 3.82 2.05 2.57
N MET A 99 3.61 1.17 3.56
CA MET A 99 4.18 1.31 4.89
C MET A 99 5.70 1.39 4.81
N SER A 100 6.25 2.46 5.38
CA SER A 100 7.67 2.79 5.25
C SER A 100 8.35 2.84 6.61
N TYR A 101 7.75 3.53 7.58
CA TYR A 101 8.36 3.74 8.90
C TYR A 101 7.32 3.81 10.02
N GLY A 102 7.79 3.70 11.25
CA GLY A 102 7.03 3.93 12.47
C GLY A 102 7.95 4.48 13.57
N PRO A 103 7.40 4.94 14.68
CA PRO A 103 8.16 5.46 15.80
C PRO A 103 8.87 4.31 16.52
N THR A 104 10.03 4.60 17.12
CA THR A 104 10.69 3.67 18.05
C THR A 104 9.99 3.62 19.40
N ASP A 105 9.33 4.72 19.78
CA ASP A 105 8.48 4.79 20.96
C ASP A 105 7.14 4.11 20.71
N THR A 106 6.96 2.93 21.30
CA THR A 106 5.77 2.09 21.14
C THR A 106 4.51 2.65 21.79
N SER A 107 4.63 3.72 22.60
CA SER A 107 3.47 4.48 23.10
C SER A 107 2.80 5.29 21.98
N GLN A 108 3.55 5.63 20.93
CA GLN A 108 3.02 6.29 19.75
C GLN A 108 2.46 5.25 18.77
N LYS A 109 1.17 5.35 18.47
CA LYS A 109 0.48 4.48 17.51
C LYS A 109 0.35 5.17 16.16
N ILE A 110 1.47 5.33 15.47
CA ILE A 110 1.52 5.91 14.12
C ILE A 110 2.30 5.01 13.16
N ALA A 111 1.87 4.97 11.90
CA ALA A 111 2.63 4.37 10.81
C ALA A 111 2.69 5.35 9.63
N GLY A 112 3.91 5.58 9.15
CA GLY A 112 4.22 6.46 8.04
C GLY A 112 4.28 5.72 6.72
N SER A 113 3.69 6.33 5.70
CA SER A 113 3.71 5.83 4.32
C SER A 113 4.31 6.84 3.37
N SER A 114 5.05 6.35 2.38
CA SER A 114 5.47 7.17 1.24
C SER A 114 4.29 7.40 0.29
N ASN A 115 4.11 8.64 -0.15
CA ASN A 115 3.11 8.97 -1.17
C ASN A 115 3.61 8.54 -2.55
N LEU A 116 2.79 7.81 -3.30
CA LEU A 116 3.13 7.39 -4.67
C LEU A 116 3.06 8.60 -5.60
N ASP A 117 4.20 9.08 -6.09
CA ASP A 117 4.28 10.27 -6.94
C ASP A 117 4.95 9.96 -8.28
N SER A 118 5.59 10.96 -8.91
CA SER A 118 6.33 10.78 -10.16
C SER A 118 7.56 9.88 -10.02
N GLN A 119 8.00 9.52 -8.81
CA GLN A 119 9.05 8.51 -8.62
C GLN A 119 8.50 7.09 -8.72
N PHE A 120 7.19 6.90 -8.50
CA PHE A 120 6.53 5.60 -8.65
C PHE A 120 6.27 5.27 -10.12
N THR A 121 5.72 6.24 -10.86
CA THR A 121 5.53 6.17 -12.33
C THR A 121 5.98 7.47 -12.96
N ASN A 122 6.70 7.45 -14.07
CA ASN A 122 7.00 8.67 -14.82
C ASN A 122 6.94 8.51 -16.34
N SER A 123 6.84 9.67 -17.01
CA SER A 123 6.84 9.76 -18.48
C SER A 123 8.14 9.29 -19.12
N SER A 124 9.25 9.25 -18.36
CA SER A 124 10.52 8.69 -18.79
C SER A 124 10.61 7.17 -18.63
N LYS A 125 9.57 6.52 -18.08
CA LYS A 125 9.51 5.08 -17.77
C LYS A 125 10.66 4.58 -16.88
N THR A 126 11.15 5.42 -15.99
CA THR A 126 12.18 5.08 -14.99
C THR A 126 11.64 5.05 -13.57
N GLY A 127 10.33 5.22 -13.39
CA GLY A 127 9.69 5.08 -12.09
C GLY A 127 9.85 3.65 -11.57
N ILE A 128 9.69 3.45 -10.26
CA ILE A 128 9.82 2.13 -9.64
C ILE A 128 8.94 1.08 -10.34
N LEU A 129 7.69 1.43 -10.63
CA LEU A 129 6.77 0.52 -11.34
C LEU A 129 7.20 0.32 -12.79
N ASP A 130 7.61 1.37 -13.50
CA ASP A 130 8.03 1.27 -14.90
C ASP A 130 9.28 0.40 -15.08
N ALA A 131 10.25 0.53 -14.16
CA ALA A 131 11.43 -0.31 -14.09
C ALA A 131 11.05 -1.78 -13.82
N ALA A 132 10.10 -2.03 -12.93
CA ALA A 132 9.58 -3.37 -12.68
C ALA A 132 8.87 -3.96 -13.91
N CYS A 133 8.04 -3.17 -14.60
CA CYS A 133 7.34 -3.57 -15.82
C CYS A 133 8.30 -3.95 -16.94
N THR A 134 9.36 -3.17 -17.15
CA THR A 134 10.32 -3.39 -18.24
C THR A 134 11.32 -4.51 -17.95
N HIS A 135 11.48 -4.91 -16.67
CA HIS A 135 12.46 -5.93 -16.28
C HIS A 135 12.21 -7.32 -16.90
N LYS A 136 10.94 -7.72 -17.09
CA LYS A 136 10.59 -9.00 -17.71
C LYS A 136 9.24 -8.87 -18.41
N SER A 137 9.15 -9.40 -19.64
CA SER A 137 7.87 -9.48 -20.37
C SER A 137 6.79 -10.16 -19.50
N GLY A 138 5.60 -9.54 -19.46
CA GLY A 138 4.46 -10.01 -18.67
C GLY A 138 4.49 -9.64 -17.19
N ASN A 139 5.41 -8.78 -16.74
CA ASN A 139 5.28 -8.14 -15.41
C ASN A 139 4.15 -7.10 -15.40
N CYS A 140 4.00 -6.44 -16.55
CA CYS A 140 2.93 -5.56 -17.00
C CYS A 140 2.75 -5.86 -18.51
#